data_AF-A0A1T5N596-F1
#
_entry.id   AF-A0A1T5N596-F1
#
_cell.length_a   1.000
_cell.length_b   1.000
_cell.length_c   1.000
_cell.angle_alpha   90.00
_cell.angle_beta   90.00
_cell.angle_gamma   90.00
#
_symmetry.space_group_name_H-M   'P 1'
#
loop_
_entity.id
_entity.type
_entity.pdbx_description
1 polymer ?
#
loop_
_entity_poly.entity_id
_entity_poly.type
_entity_poly.pdbx_seq_one_letter_code
_entity_poly.pdbx_strand_id
1 'polypeptide(L)'
;MSKLFLSLLAIISFQFLFAQQNLLTKFPKGSTPEEVGKRLAYHFIDGRHELYAGRYIHYAEVCTWNGALDYAVKTKDQKLIKLLQDKFEPFFSREKVLLPPMNHVDYNMFGSIALKLYQVTKDERYKKIGLAYADTQWEVPKNANPDEKAWAEKGYSWQTRLWIDDMYMITVVQNEAYKVTGDRKYIDRAAKEMVRYLDELQRPNGLFYHAPDVPYYWARGAGWMAVGMPDLLRELPKDHKDRPRIMEGYLTMMKSLKAHQRPSGMWNQLIDEADFWPETSGTAMFTYAFITGIQQGWLDAAEYAPAARKAWTAMVSYIDERNNVTEVCVGTGKKNDKQYYHDRPRNAGDLHGQAPYLWCATALLGK
;
A
#
# COMPACT_ATOMS: atom_id res chain seq x y z
N MET A 1 -36.89 -34.52 20.00
CA MET A 1 -35.54 -34.27 19.45
C MET A 1 -35.31 -32.84 18.92
N SER A 2 -36.07 -31.80 19.30
CA SER A 2 -36.06 -30.53 18.53
C SER A 2 -35.67 -29.23 19.27
N LYS A 3 -35.19 -29.27 20.52
CA LYS A 3 -34.68 -28.05 21.20
C LYS A 3 -33.20 -28.15 21.56
N LEU A 4 -32.76 -29.30 22.08
CA LEU A 4 -31.35 -29.50 22.48
C LEU A 4 -30.38 -29.48 21.28
N PHE A 5 -30.78 -30.00 20.12
CA PHE A 5 -29.98 -30.01 18.89
C PHE A 5 -29.82 -28.62 18.27
N LEU A 6 -30.86 -27.78 18.29
CA LEU A 6 -30.77 -26.40 17.79
C LEU A 6 -29.88 -25.52 18.68
N SER A 7 -29.92 -25.71 20.00
CA SER A 7 -29.02 -25.01 20.93
C SER A 7 -27.56 -25.48 20.81
N LEU A 8 -27.30 -26.77 20.54
CA LEU A 8 -25.93 -27.23 20.26
C LEU A 8 -25.39 -26.65 18.93
N LEU A 9 -26.20 -26.63 17.88
CA LEU A 9 -25.83 -26.03 16.59
C LEU A 9 -25.54 -24.52 16.69
N ALA A 10 -26.31 -23.79 17.51
CA ALA A 10 -26.10 -22.37 17.77
C ALA A 10 -24.81 -22.10 18.59
N ILE A 11 -24.52 -22.93 19.60
CA ILE A 11 -23.31 -22.79 20.42
C ILE A 11 -22.05 -23.15 19.60
N ILE A 12 -22.12 -24.18 18.74
CA ILE A 12 -21.02 -24.57 17.86
C ILE A 12 -20.74 -23.47 16.83
N SER A 13 -21.78 -22.90 16.19
CA SER A 13 -21.60 -21.81 15.23
C SER A 13 -21.04 -20.52 15.85
N PHE A 14 -21.41 -20.18 17.09
CA PHE A 14 -20.78 -19.07 17.82
C PHE A 14 -19.31 -19.35 18.21
N GLN A 15 -18.97 -20.57 18.64
CA GLN A 15 -17.58 -20.92 18.97
C GLN A 15 -16.65 -20.94 17.75
N PHE A 16 -17.15 -21.33 16.57
CA PHE A 16 -16.38 -21.25 15.32
C PHE A 16 -16.13 -19.80 14.88
N LEU A 17 -17.10 -18.89 15.06
CA LEU A 17 -16.93 -17.44 14.81
C LEU A 17 -15.86 -16.81 15.72
N PHE A 18 -15.85 -17.15 17.02
CA PHE A 18 -14.85 -16.66 17.97
C PHE A 18 -13.46 -17.29 17.77
N ALA A 19 -13.37 -18.54 17.30
CA ALA A 19 -12.11 -19.19 16.96
C ALA A 19 -11.49 -18.62 15.67
N GLN A 20 -12.31 -18.15 14.72
CA GLN A 20 -11.86 -17.55 13.46
C GLN A 20 -11.37 -16.10 13.64
N GLN A 21 -11.99 -15.30 14.51
CA GLN A 21 -11.43 -14.01 14.95
C GLN A 21 -10.08 -14.15 15.67
N ASN A 22 -9.75 -15.33 16.20
CA ASN A 22 -8.49 -15.59 16.91
C ASN A 22 -7.28 -15.71 15.97
N LEU A 23 -7.45 -15.96 14.67
CA LEU A 23 -6.34 -16.28 13.76
C LEU A 23 -5.48 -15.08 13.37
N LEU A 24 -5.97 -13.85 13.49
CA LEU A 24 -5.15 -12.64 13.29
C LEU A 24 -4.78 -11.97 14.62
N THR A 25 -4.97 -12.69 15.72
CA THR A 25 -4.57 -12.28 17.07
C THR A 25 -3.66 -13.36 17.67
N LYS A 26 -2.97 -13.08 18.78
CA LYS A 26 -2.07 -14.04 19.46
C LYS A 26 -0.89 -14.53 18.60
N PHE A 27 -0.04 -13.61 18.18
CA PHE A 27 1.25 -13.97 17.59
C PHE A 27 2.29 -14.29 18.68
N PRO A 28 3.27 -15.18 18.43
CA PRO A 28 4.38 -15.42 19.35
C PRO A 28 5.14 -14.14 19.71
N LYS A 29 5.74 -14.11 20.90
CA LYS A 29 6.64 -13.02 21.31
C LYS A 29 7.74 -12.81 20.26
N GLY A 30 8.02 -11.56 19.94
CA GLY A 30 8.95 -11.15 18.89
C GLY A 30 8.33 -11.04 17.49
N SER A 31 7.09 -11.51 17.31
CA SER A 31 6.35 -11.49 16.03
C SER A 31 5.00 -10.78 16.12
N THR A 32 4.71 -10.14 17.25
CA THR A 32 3.47 -9.38 17.42
C THR A 32 3.48 -8.12 16.53
N PRO A 33 2.32 -7.69 16.00
CA PRO A 33 2.19 -6.43 15.27
C PRO A 33 2.71 -5.23 16.06
N GLU A 34 2.49 -5.22 17.38
CA GLU A 34 3.01 -4.21 18.29
C GLU A 34 4.54 -4.18 18.30
N GLU A 35 5.20 -5.32 18.53
CA GLU A 35 6.66 -5.40 18.61
C GLU A 35 7.33 -5.10 17.26
N VAL A 36 6.83 -5.72 16.18
CA VAL A 36 7.39 -5.56 14.83
C VAL A 36 7.17 -4.14 14.32
N GLY A 37 5.95 -3.61 14.44
CA GLY A 37 5.63 -2.25 14.02
C GLY A 37 6.47 -1.20 14.77
N LYS A 38 6.67 -1.38 16.08
CA LYS A 38 7.53 -0.49 16.87
C LYS A 38 8.97 -0.52 16.38
N ARG A 39 9.54 -1.71 16.19
CA ARG A 39 10.93 -1.89 15.72
C ARG A 39 11.15 -1.17 14.38
N LEU A 40 10.28 -1.42 13.40
CA LEU A 40 10.42 -0.86 12.07
C LEU A 40 10.14 0.66 12.03
N ALA A 41 9.16 1.15 12.79
CA ALA A 41 8.82 2.57 12.80
C ALA A 41 9.92 3.43 13.46
N TYR A 42 10.52 2.95 14.56
CA TYR A 42 11.67 3.63 15.17
C TYR A 42 12.93 3.49 14.31
N HIS A 43 13.14 2.34 13.66
CA HIS A 43 14.26 2.17 12.72
C HIS A 43 14.23 3.20 11.58
N PHE A 44 13.04 3.55 11.08
CA PHE A 44 12.89 4.60 10.07
C PHE A 44 13.36 5.99 10.54
N ILE A 45 13.16 6.34 11.82
CA ILE A 45 13.59 7.65 12.36
C ILE A 45 15.10 7.83 12.26
N ASP A 46 15.84 6.78 12.60
CA ASP A 46 17.30 6.77 12.64
C ASP A 46 17.94 6.72 11.24
N GLY A 47 17.15 6.42 10.21
CA GLY A 47 17.57 6.36 8.82
C GLY A 47 17.82 7.73 8.19
N ARG A 48 18.81 7.80 7.30
CA ARG A 48 18.98 8.94 6.38
C ARG A 48 17.84 8.96 5.37
N HIS A 49 17.58 10.13 4.79
CA HIS A 49 16.64 10.24 3.69
C HIS A 49 17.05 9.35 2.52
N GLU A 50 16.09 8.60 1.98
CA GLU A 50 16.23 7.92 0.72
C GLU A 50 15.90 8.93 -0.39
N LEU A 51 16.83 9.10 -1.33
CA LEU A 51 16.75 10.16 -2.33
C LEU A 51 16.78 9.58 -3.74
N TYR A 52 15.94 10.10 -4.63
CA TYR A 52 16.09 9.90 -6.07
C TYR A 52 17.42 10.46 -6.55
N ALA A 53 18.35 9.56 -6.88
CA ALA A 53 19.68 9.90 -7.37
C ALA A 53 20.38 10.99 -6.52
N GLY A 54 20.15 10.98 -5.20
CA GLY A 54 20.75 11.94 -4.25
C GLY A 54 20.16 13.35 -4.27
N ARG A 55 18.99 13.58 -4.90
CA ARG A 55 18.43 14.93 -5.07
C ARG A 55 17.14 15.19 -4.28
N TYR A 56 16.13 14.34 -4.46
CA TYR A 56 14.79 14.59 -3.94
C TYR A 56 14.29 13.41 -3.12
N ILE A 57 13.44 13.65 -2.12
CA ILE A 57 12.83 12.59 -1.29
C ILE A 57 12.20 11.51 -2.17
N HIS A 58 12.58 10.27 -1.91
CA HIS A 58 12.12 9.10 -2.65
C HIS A 58 10.70 8.68 -2.21
N TYR A 59 9.90 8.15 -3.14
CA TYR A 59 8.52 7.76 -2.80
C TYR A 59 8.45 6.61 -1.79
N ALA A 60 9.43 5.71 -1.78
CA ALA A 60 9.53 4.63 -0.81
C ALA A 60 9.72 5.16 0.62
N GLU A 61 10.46 6.26 0.78
CA GLU A 61 10.56 6.98 2.04
C GLU A 61 9.21 7.56 2.46
N VAL A 62 8.49 8.21 1.54
CA VAL A 62 7.14 8.73 1.83
C VAL A 62 6.19 7.61 2.27
N CYS A 63 6.22 6.46 1.59
CA CYS A 63 5.41 5.30 1.95
C CYS A 63 5.73 4.80 3.36
N THR A 64 7.03 4.67 3.69
CA THR A 64 7.47 4.20 5.01
C THR A 64 7.10 5.19 6.10
N TRP A 65 7.26 6.49 5.83
CA TRP A 65 6.89 7.55 6.75
C TRP A 65 5.38 7.55 7.03
N ASN A 66 4.56 7.44 5.99
CA ASN A 66 3.11 7.30 6.12
C ASN A 66 2.75 6.09 6.99
N GLY A 67 3.36 4.92 6.72
CA GLY A 67 3.12 3.70 7.50
C GLY A 67 3.57 3.83 8.96
N ALA A 68 4.71 4.46 9.21
CA ALA A 68 5.22 4.72 10.56
C ALA A 68 4.30 5.67 11.34
N LEU A 69 3.78 6.70 10.67
CA LEU A 69 2.85 7.66 11.25
C LEU A 69 1.49 7.02 11.56
N ASP A 70 0.95 6.21 10.64
CA ASP A 70 -0.27 5.44 10.87
C ASP A 70 -0.13 4.50 12.07
N TYR A 71 1.00 3.78 12.16
CA TYR A 71 1.30 2.94 13.31
C TYR A 71 1.38 3.75 14.61
N ALA A 72 2.09 4.88 14.60
CA ALA A 72 2.27 5.73 15.77
C ALA A 72 0.93 6.28 16.29
N VAL A 73 0.07 6.75 15.37
CA VAL A 73 -1.28 7.21 15.69
C VAL A 73 -2.13 6.06 16.23
N LYS A 74 -2.09 4.89 15.59
CA LYS A 74 -2.86 3.70 15.98
C LYS A 74 -2.51 3.23 17.39
N THR A 75 -1.22 3.23 17.72
CA THR A 75 -0.69 2.82 19.03
C THR A 75 -0.65 3.94 20.06
N LYS A 76 -1.02 5.17 19.66
CA LYS A 76 -0.96 6.38 20.49
C LYS A 76 0.46 6.69 21.01
N ASP A 77 1.49 6.31 20.26
CA ASP A 77 2.89 6.61 20.60
C ASP A 77 3.22 8.07 20.27
N GLN A 78 2.96 8.96 21.24
CA GLN A 78 3.20 10.40 21.11
C GLN A 78 4.67 10.76 20.86
N LYS A 79 5.61 9.95 21.37
CA LYS A 79 7.04 10.16 21.14
C LYS A 79 7.37 9.93 19.66
N LEU A 80 6.89 8.81 19.10
CA LEU A 80 7.11 8.49 17.70
C LEU A 80 6.44 9.51 16.77
N ILE A 81 5.20 9.93 17.08
CA ILE A 81 4.52 11.00 16.32
C ILE A 81 5.39 12.26 16.26
N LYS A 82 5.93 12.70 17.41
CA LYS A 82 6.78 13.90 17.48
C LYS A 82 8.07 13.73 16.68
N LEU A 83 8.72 12.57 16.76
CA LEU A 83 9.95 12.29 15.98
C LEU A 83 9.68 12.30 14.47
N LEU A 84 8.56 11.71 14.03
CA LEU A 84 8.14 11.74 12.63
C LEU A 84 7.80 13.16 12.18
N GLN A 85 7.19 13.98 13.03
CA GLN A 85 6.96 15.38 12.72
C GLN A 85 8.29 16.17 12.62
N ASP A 86 9.21 15.96 13.56
CA ASP A 86 10.50 16.65 13.62
C ASP A 86 11.42 16.30 12.45
N LYS A 87 11.29 15.09 11.90
CA LYS A 87 11.96 14.71 10.66
C LYS A 87 11.43 15.51 9.46
N PHE A 88 10.17 15.98 9.47
CA PHE A 88 9.55 16.72 8.37
C PHE A 88 9.82 18.23 8.45
N GLU A 89 9.84 18.81 9.65
CA GLU A 89 10.05 20.26 9.87
C GLU A 89 11.20 20.90 9.06
N PRO A 90 12.34 20.23 8.82
CA PRO A 90 13.45 20.79 8.06
C PRO A 90 13.09 21.18 6.61
N PHE A 91 12.06 20.55 6.01
CA PHE A 91 11.61 20.87 4.65
C PHE A 91 11.03 22.28 4.51
N PHE A 92 10.63 22.92 5.62
CA PHE A 92 10.22 24.33 5.61
C PHE A 92 11.39 25.31 5.63
N SER A 93 12.63 24.82 5.81
CA SER A 93 13.82 25.66 5.93
C SER A 93 15.03 25.01 5.24
N ARG A 94 15.92 24.39 6.03
CA ARG A 94 17.26 23.92 5.61
C ARG A 94 17.24 22.79 4.59
N GLU A 95 16.20 21.96 4.57
CA GLU A 95 16.07 20.80 3.66
C GLU A 95 15.04 21.05 2.54
N LYS A 96 14.58 22.29 2.36
CA LYS A 96 13.66 22.66 1.28
C LYS A 96 14.14 22.22 -0.11
N VAL A 97 15.47 22.16 -0.32
CA VAL A 97 16.10 21.71 -1.57
C VAL A 97 15.82 20.23 -1.90
N LEU A 98 15.47 19.41 -0.90
CA LEU A 98 15.14 17.99 -1.07
C LEU A 98 13.68 17.77 -1.47
N LEU A 99 12.84 18.81 -1.48
CA LEU A 99 11.45 18.71 -1.93
C LEU A 99 11.40 18.29 -3.40
N PRO A 100 10.67 17.21 -3.73
CA PRO A 100 10.52 16.78 -5.12
C PRO A 100 9.83 17.84 -5.98
N PRO A 101 10.24 18.05 -7.24
CA PRO A 101 9.50 18.90 -8.16
C PRO A 101 8.12 18.29 -8.45
N MET A 102 7.10 19.14 -8.61
CA MET A 102 5.71 18.70 -8.77
C MET A 102 5.37 18.31 -10.23
N ASN A 103 6.23 17.51 -10.85
CA ASN A 103 6.17 17.21 -12.28
C ASN A 103 6.27 15.71 -12.62
N HIS A 104 6.15 14.84 -11.62
CA HIS A 104 6.17 13.41 -11.81
C HIS A 104 5.28 12.73 -10.76
N VAL A 105 4.63 11.63 -11.16
CA VAL A 105 3.69 10.90 -10.31
C VAL A 105 4.34 10.44 -9.00
N ASP A 106 5.52 9.81 -9.08
CA ASP A 106 6.23 9.36 -7.89
C ASP A 106 6.75 10.51 -7.00
N TYR A 107 6.89 11.73 -7.53
CA TYR A 107 7.31 12.90 -6.75
C TYR A 107 6.14 13.49 -5.99
N ASN A 108 4.97 13.50 -6.61
CA ASN A 108 3.76 14.06 -6.03
C ASN A 108 3.24 13.29 -4.81
N MET A 109 3.71 12.05 -4.65
CA MET A 109 3.58 11.27 -3.43
C MET A 109 3.91 12.05 -2.17
N PHE A 110 4.91 12.94 -2.21
CA PHE A 110 5.33 13.74 -1.05
C PHE A 110 4.18 14.53 -0.41
N GLY A 111 3.19 14.93 -1.20
CA GLY A 111 2.00 15.60 -0.68
C GLY A 111 1.22 14.78 0.35
N SER A 112 1.20 13.45 0.21
CA SER A 112 0.45 12.55 1.10
C SER A 112 0.92 12.61 2.56
N ILE A 113 2.24 12.60 2.80
CA ILE A 113 2.78 12.67 4.17
C ILE A 113 2.53 14.04 4.81
N ALA A 114 2.60 15.12 4.03
CA ALA A 114 2.23 16.44 4.52
C ALA A 114 0.74 16.50 4.91
N LEU A 115 -0.17 16.01 4.07
CA LEU A 115 -1.60 15.98 4.38
C LEU A 115 -1.91 15.11 5.60
N LYS A 116 -1.18 14.01 5.79
CA LYS A 116 -1.31 13.15 6.97
C LYS A 116 -0.80 13.84 8.24
N LEU A 117 0.32 14.57 8.17
CA LEU A 117 0.79 15.41 9.29
C LEU A 117 -0.20 16.52 9.64
N TYR A 118 -0.87 17.14 8.65
CA TYR A 118 -1.97 18.08 8.94
C TYR A 118 -3.11 17.39 9.69
N GLN A 119 -3.51 16.17 9.32
CA GLN A 119 -4.59 15.47 10.03
C GLN A 119 -4.29 15.28 11.52
N VAL A 120 -3.02 15.05 11.87
CA VAL A 120 -2.54 14.86 13.25
C VAL A 120 -2.37 16.19 13.99
N THR A 121 -1.74 17.18 13.35
CA THR A 121 -1.25 18.41 14.02
C THR A 121 -2.18 19.62 13.86
N LYS A 122 -3.01 19.62 12.81
CA LYS A 122 -3.80 20.76 12.34
C LYS A 122 -2.97 22.00 11.93
N ASP A 123 -1.67 21.85 11.69
CA ASP A 123 -0.83 22.95 11.20
C ASP A 123 -1.03 23.16 9.68
N GLU A 124 -1.58 24.32 9.33
CA GLU A 124 -1.92 24.72 7.96
C GLU A 124 -0.72 24.73 7.00
N ARG A 125 0.52 24.82 7.50
CA ARG A 125 1.73 24.73 6.64
C ARG A 125 1.78 23.39 5.91
N TYR A 126 1.44 22.29 6.58
CA TYR A 126 1.42 20.96 5.98
C TYR A 126 0.27 20.81 4.97
N LYS A 127 -0.91 21.35 5.28
CA LYS A 127 -2.05 21.34 4.35
C LYS A 127 -1.71 22.09 3.07
N LYS A 128 -1.11 23.28 3.18
CA LYS A 128 -0.72 24.09 2.03
C LYS A 128 0.23 23.36 1.09
N ILE A 129 1.33 22.79 1.61
CA ILE A 129 2.30 22.07 0.76
C ILE A 129 1.68 20.77 0.21
N GLY A 130 0.90 20.06 1.02
CA GLY A 130 0.23 18.83 0.64
C GLY A 130 -0.75 19.00 -0.51
N LEU A 131 -1.62 20.00 -0.43
CA LEU A 131 -2.59 20.31 -1.48
C LEU A 131 -1.91 20.80 -2.76
N ALA A 132 -0.80 21.54 -2.66
CA ALA A 132 -0.05 21.95 -3.86
C ALA A 132 0.42 20.75 -4.70
N TYR A 133 0.91 19.67 -4.07
CA TYR A 133 1.22 18.43 -4.78
C TYR A 133 -0.03 17.74 -5.34
N ALA A 134 -1.12 17.67 -4.57
CA ALA A 134 -2.36 17.02 -4.98
C ALA A 134 -3.00 17.71 -6.20
N ASP A 135 -3.08 19.04 -6.19
CA ASP A 135 -3.76 19.84 -7.21
C ASP A 135 -3.04 19.80 -8.57
N THR A 136 -1.74 19.44 -8.60
CA THR A 136 -0.99 19.34 -9.86
C THR A 136 -1.59 18.35 -10.86
N GLN A 137 -2.38 17.36 -10.43
CA GLN A 137 -3.06 16.44 -11.36
C GLN A 137 -4.09 17.13 -12.29
N TRP A 138 -4.47 18.38 -12.01
CA TRP A 138 -5.32 19.21 -12.87
C TRP A 138 -4.55 20.32 -13.60
N GLU A 139 -3.26 20.48 -13.32
CA GLU A 139 -2.41 21.55 -13.84
C GLU A 139 -1.47 21.00 -14.92
N VAL A 140 -1.96 20.87 -16.15
CA VAL A 140 -1.16 20.34 -17.27
C VAL A 140 0.03 21.27 -17.55
N PRO A 141 1.29 20.80 -17.46
CA PRO A 141 2.45 21.62 -17.72
C PRO A 141 2.50 22.14 -19.16
N LYS A 142 3.05 23.34 -19.38
CA LYS A 142 3.19 23.92 -20.74
C LYS A 142 4.02 23.02 -21.66
N ASN A 143 5.02 22.34 -21.11
CA ASN A 143 5.91 21.42 -21.81
C ASN A 143 5.39 19.97 -21.82
N ALA A 144 4.13 19.74 -21.44
CA ALA A 144 3.54 18.40 -21.48
C ALA A 144 3.58 17.82 -22.90
N ASN A 145 3.95 16.55 -23.00
CA ASN A 145 3.99 15.81 -24.24
C ASN A 145 2.56 15.47 -24.74
N PRO A 146 2.40 14.99 -25.98
CA PRO A 146 1.07 14.69 -26.53
C PRO A 146 0.25 13.69 -25.71
N ASP A 147 0.88 12.64 -25.15
CA ASP A 147 0.18 11.62 -24.37
C ASP A 147 -0.33 12.18 -23.04
N GLU A 148 0.48 12.98 -22.35
CA GLU A 148 0.10 13.66 -21.10
C GLU A 148 -1.11 14.59 -21.33
N LYS A 149 -1.11 15.34 -22.43
CA LYS A 149 -2.24 16.18 -22.84
C LYS A 149 -3.48 15.35 -23.16
N ALA A 150 -3.32 14.25 -23.89
CA ALA A 150 -4.42 13.37 -24.26
C ALA A 150 -5.08 12.72 -23.02
N TRP A 151 -4.31 12.37 -21.99
CA TRP A 151 -4.87 11.88 -20.72
C TRP A 151 -5.65 12.98 -19.99
N ALA A 152 -5.11 14.19 -19.92
CA ALA A 152 -5.78 15.33 -19.31
C ALA A 152 -7.10 15.67 -20.02
N GLU A 153 -7.13 15.67 -21.35
CA GLU A 153 -8.33 15.91 -22.17
C GLU A 153 -9.43 14.86 -21.93
N LYS A 154 -9.04 13.61 -21.66
CA LYS A 154 -9.95 12.53 -21.24
C LYS A 154 -10.39 12.66 -19.78
N GLY A 155 -9.91 13.68 -19.06
CA GLY A 155 -10.22 13.96 -17.67
C GLY A 155 -9.53 13.02 -16.68
N TYR A 156 -8.38 12.46 -17.05
CA TYR A 156 -7.45 11.76 -16.17
C TYR A 156 -6.35 12.73 -15.73
N SER A 157 -5.46 12.29 -14.84
CA SER A 157 -4.21 12.96 -14.54
C SER A 157 -3.36 13.00 -15.80
N TRP A 158 -2.74 14.14 -16.08
CA TRP A 158 -1.75 14.23 -17.15
C TRP A 158 -0.53 13.32 -16.89
N GLN A 159 -0.36 12.83 -15.66
CA GLN A 159 0.75 11.97 -15.23
C GLN A 159 0.47 10.48 -15.44
N THR A 160 -0.68 10.10 -16.01
CA THR A 160 -1.06 8.70 -16.26
C THR A 160 -0.14 8.07 -17.31
N ARG A 161 0.58 6.98 -16.94
CA ARG A 161 1.49 6.24 -17.86
C ARG A 161 1.09 4.79 -18.09
N LEU A 162 0.08 4.29 -17.36
CA LEU A 162 -0.32 2.87 -17.34
C LEU A 162 0.81 1.92 -16.91
N TRP A 163 1.67 2.37 -16.00
CA TRP A 163 2.54 1.48 -15.23
C TRP A 163 1.80 1.14 -13.94
N ILE A 164 1.69 -0.13 -13.59
CA ILE A 164 0.84 -0.59 -12.49
C ILE A 164 1.06 0.16 -11.17
N ASP A 165 2.30 0.57 -10.90
CA ASP A 165 2.70 1.35 -9.73
C ASP A 165 1.94 2.67 -9.60
N ASP A 166 1.71 3.35 -10.74
CA ASP A 166 1.06 4.66 -10.80
C ASP A 166 -0.33 4.62 -10.17
N MET A 167 -0.98 3.45 -10.13
CA MET A 167 -2.28 3.33 -9.48
C MET A 167 -2.22 3.82 -8.03
N TYR A 168 -1.24 3.34 -7.28
CA TYR A 168 -1.08 3.76 -5.90
C TYR A 168 -0.60 5.21 -5.86
N MET A 169 0.38 5.57 -6.70
CA MET A 169 1.02 6.88 -6.65
C MET A 169 0.06 8.04 -6.97
N ILE A 170 -0.82 7.84 -7.94
CA ILE A 170 -1.84 8.81 -8.33
C ILE A 170 -2.90 8.93 -7.23
N THR A 171 -3.34 7.83 -6.64
CA THR A 171 -4.55 7.82 -5.80
C THR A 171 -4.31 8.20 -4.35
N VAL A 172 -3.15 7.86 -3.78
CA VAL A 172 -2.88 8.07 -2.34
C VAL A 172 -2.85 9.54 -1.93
N VAL A 173 -2.21 10.42 -2.71
CA VAL A 173 -2.19 11.86 -2.42
C VAL A 173 -3.60 12.46 -2.51
N GLN A 174 -4.43 11.96 -3.45
CA GLN A 174 -5.80 12.41 -3.61
C GLN A 174 -6.70 11.92 -2.47
N ASN A 175 -6.46 10.70 -1.97
CA ASN A 175 -7.17 10.19 -0.83
C ASN A 175 -6.92 11.04 0.43
N GLU A 176 -5.64 11.36 0.71
CA GLU A 176 -5.30 12.24 1.83
C GLU A 176 -5.83 13.67 1.62
N ALA A 177 -5.88 14.17 0.38
CA ALA A 177 -6.47 15.49 0.09
C ALA A 177 -7.98 15.50 0.34
N TYR A 178 -8.69 14.43 -0.02
CA TYR A 178 -10.11 14.26 0.28
C TYR A 178 -10.37 14.23 1.79
N LYS A 179 -9.62 13.45 2.57
CA LYS A 179 -9.76 13.40 4.04
C LYS A 179 -9.59 14.77 4.71
N VAL A 180 -8.73 15.61 4.15
CA VAL A 180 -8.41 16.94 4.69
C VAL A 180 -9.42 18.01 4.28
N THR A 181 -10.01 17.90 3.09
CA THR A 181 -10.84 18.96 2.49
C THR A 181 -12.32 18.63 2.42
N GLY A 182 -12.68 17.36 2.34
CA GLY A 182 -14.01 16.88 1.98
C GLY A 182 -14.39 17.11 0.50
N ASP A 183 -13.48 17.64 -0.32
CA ASP A 183 -13.76 17.96 -1.72
C ASP A 183 -13.72 16.68 -2.58
N ARG A 184 -14.88 16.33 -3.13
CA ARG A 184 -15.07 15.11 -3.92
C ARG A 184 -14.23 15.06 -5.18
N LYS A 185 -13.75 16.19 -5.72
CA LYS A 185 -12.90 16.19 -6.92
C LYS A 185 -11.71 15.23 -6.77
N TYR A 186 -11.15 15.14 -5.56
CA TYR A 186 -9.99 14.31 -5.26
C TYR A 186 -10.33 12.82 -5.29
N ILE A 187 -11.35 12.39 -4.55
CA ILE A 187 -11.73 10.97 -4.47
C ILE A 187 -12.36 10.47 -5.78
N ASP A 188 -13.12 11.33 -6.47
CA ASP A 188 -13.74 11.01 -7.76
C ASP A 188 -12.64 10.84 -8.86
N ARG A 189 -11.57 11.66 -8.84
CA ARG A 189 -10.39 11.47 -9.71
C ARG A 189 -9.70 10.15 -9.39
N ALA A 190 -9.45 9.86 -8.11
CA ALA A 190 -8.80 8.62 -7.70
C ALA A 190 -9.59 7.37 -8.14
N ALA A 191 -10.91 7.38 -8.00
CA ALA A 191 -11.79 6.30 -8.44
C ALA A 191 -11.76 6.08 -9.96
N LYS A 192 -11.82 7.18 -10.71
CA LYS A 192 -11.78 7.14 -12.17
C LYS A 192 -10.45 6.56 -12.69
N GLU A 193 -9.33 6.96 -12.09
CA GLU A 193 -8.02 6.39 -12.38
C GLU A 193 -7.98 4.90 -12.03
N MET A 194 -8.46 4.52 -10.84
CA MET A 194 -8.56 3.13 -10.40
C MET A 194 -9.22 2.22 -11.44
N VAL A 195 -10.39 2.63 -11.93
CA VAL A 195 -11.09 1.89 -12.97
C VAL A 195 -10.29 1.81 -14.27
N ARG A 196 -9.63 2.90 -14.70
CA ARG A 196 -8.83 2.90 -15.95
C ARG A 196 -7.71 1.87 -15.94
N TYR A 197 -6.93 1.79 -14.86
CA TYR A 197 -5.86 0.79 -14.78
C TYR A 197 -6.41 -0.61 -14.52
N LEU A 198 -7.51 -0.75 -13.78
CA LEU A 198 -8.19 -2.05 -13.62
C LEU A 198 -8.60 -2.62 -14.98
N ASP A 199 -9.20 -1.80 -15.84
CA ASP A 199 -9.65 -2.22 -17.17
C ASP A 199 -8.48 -2.51 -18.12
N GLU A 200 -7.38 -1.76 -17.99
CA GLU A 200 -6.22 -1.92 -18.85
C GLU A 200 -5.33 -3.10 -18.44
N LEU A 201 -5.03 -3.23 -17.14
CA LEU A 201 -3.93 -4.07 -16.63
C LEU A 201 -4.40 -5.36 -15.97
N GLN A 202 -5.61 -5.40 -15.38
CA GLN A 202 -6.12 -6.60 -14.73
C GLN A 202 -6.45 -7.67 -15.75
N ARG A 203 -5.94 -8.89 -15.56
CA ARG A 203 -6.16 -10.03 -16.46
C ARG A 203 -7.28 -10.92 -15.94
N PRO A 204 -7.87 -11.80 -16.77
CA PRO A 204 -8.99 -12.65 -16.36
C PRO A 204 -8.69 -13.55 -15.15
N ASN A 205 -7.42 -13.87 -14.90
CA ASN A 205 -6.98 -14.62 -13.71
C ASN A 205 -6.94 -13.77 -12.42
N GLY A 206 -7.25 -12.47 -12.49
CA GLY A 206 -7.24 -11.54 -11.36
C GLY A 206 -5.90 -10.85 -11.08
N LEU A 207 -4.79 -11.33 -11.67
CA LEU A 207 -3.48 -10.70 -11.57
C LEU A 207 -3.34 -9.58 -12.61
N PHE A 208 -2.22 -8.88 -12.57
CA PHE A 208 -2.01 -7.68 -13.38
C PHE A 208 -0.70 -7.72 -14.14
N TYR A 209 -0.73 -7.30 -15.40
CA TYR A 209 0.51 -6.98 -16.11
C TYR A 209 1.14 -5.71 -15.53
N HIS A 210 2.47 -5.66 -15.52
CA HIS A 210 3.22 -4.47 -15.09
C HIS A 210 2.85 -3.25 -15.95
N ALA A 211 2.73 -3.46 -17.26
CA ALA A 211 2.25 -2.47 -18.22
C ALA A 211 1.55 -3.20 -19.37
N PRO A 212 0.78 -2.52 -20.24
CA PRO A 212 0.04 -3.18 -21.33
C PRO A 212 0.93 -4.02 -22.24
N ASP A 213 2.18 -3.58 -22.45
CA ASP A 213 3.21 -4.19 -23.28
C ASP A 213 4.19 -5.11 -22.52
N VAL A 214 3.99 -5.31 -21.21
CA VAL A 214 4.92 -6.03 -20.33
C VAL A 214 4.14 -7.08 -19.52
N PRO A 215 3.93 -8.29 -20.07
CA PRO A 215 2.97 -9.28 -19.58
C PRO A 215 3.51 -10.13 -18.42
N TYR A 216 4.07 -9.50 -17.40
CA TYR A 216 4.60 -10.18 -16.21
C TYR A 216 3.83 -9.79 -14.95
N TYR A 217 3.43 -10.80 -14.18
CA TYR A 217 2.73 -10.63 -12.91
C TYR A 217 3.72 -10.36 -11.78
N TRP A 218 4.37 -9.19 -11.85
CA TRP A 218 5.36 -8.76 -10.88
C TRP A 218 4.73 -8.46 -9.52
N ALA A 219 5.28 -9.07 -8.47
CA ALA A 219 4.70 -9.07 -7.13
C ALA A 219 4.49 -7.68 -6.54
N ARG A 220 5.54 -6.85 -6.46
CA ARG A 220 5.38 -5.49 -5.92
C ARG A 220 4.50 -4.62 -6.81
N GLY A 221 4.61 -4.73 -8.14
CA GLY A 221 3.73 -4.03 -9.06
C GLY A 221 2.26 -4.33 -8.76
N ALA A 222 1.89 -5.60 -8.69
CA ALA A 222 0.55 -6.03 -8.30
C ALA A 222 0.22 -5.61 -6.85
N GLY A 223 1.21 -5.57 -5.97
CA GLY A 223 1.10 -5.11 -4.59
C GLY A 223 0.56 -3.68 -4.49
N TRP A 224 0.95 -2.78 -5.40
CA TRP A 224 0.41 -1.42 -5.44
C TRP A 224 -1.10 -1.38 -5.71
N MET A 225 -1.61 -2.27 -6.57
CA MET A 225 -3.06 -2.46 -6.72
C MET A 225 -3.67 -3.04 -5.43
N ALA A 226 -3.00 -4.01 -4.81
CA ALA A 226 -3.48 -4.69 -3.60
C ALA A 226 -3.67 -3.72 -2.42
N VAL A 227 -2.82 -2.69 -2.31
CA VAL A 227 -2.92 -1.65 -1.27
C VAL A 227 -3.87 -0.53 -1.70
N GLY A 228 -3.74 -0.05 -2.94
CA GLY A 228 -4.51 1.10 -3.43
C GLY A 228 -6.02 0.84 -3.49
N MET A 229 -6.46 -0.36 -3.92
CA MET A 229 -7.88 -0.70 -3.98
C MET A 229 -8.58 -0.62 -2.62
N PRO A 230 -8.14 -1.33 -1.56
CA PRO A 230 -8.81 -1.26 -0.27
C PRO A 230 -8.69 0.13 0.37
N ASP A 231 -7.57 0.84 0.22
CA ASP A 231 -7.42 2.20 0.74
C ASP A 231 -8.43 3.17 0.14
N LEU A 232 -8.68 3.05 -1.17
CA LEU A 232 -9.68 3.85 -1.86
C LEU A 232 -11.11 3.41 -1.51
N LEU A 233 -11.38 2.09 -1.46
CA LEU A 233 -12.71 1.53 -1.16
C LEU A 233 -13.23 1.90 0.24
N ARG A 234 -12.35 2.10 1.23
CA ARG A 234 -12.74 2.54 2.58
C ARG A 234 -13.25 3.98 2.61
N GLU A 235 -12.77 4.80 1.70
CA GLU A 235 -12.99 6.26 1.69
C GLU A 235 -14.04 6.67 0.65
N LEU A 236 -14.26 5.84 -0.38
CA LEU A 236 -15.29 6.05 -1.38
C LEU A 236 -16.69 6.04 -0.76
N PRO A 237 -17.58 6.99 -1.14
CA PRO A 237 -18.99 6.89 -0.86
C PRO A 237 -19.56 5.54 -1.31
N LYS A 238 -20.44 4.94 -0.50
CA LYS A 238 -20.99 3.59 -0.76
C LYS A 238 -21.73 3.49 -2.10
N ASP A 239 -22.30 4.59 -2.55
CA ASP A 239 -23.06 4.76 -3.80
C ASP A 239 -22.22 5.30 -4.97
N HIS A 240 -20.91 5.45 -4.80
CA HIS A 240 -20.03 5.94 -5.86
C HIS A 240 -20.05 4.99 -7.07
N LYS A 241 -20.30 5.52 -8.28
CA LYS A 241 -20.49 4.76 -9.53
C LYS A 241 -19.36 3.78 -9.86
N ASP A 242 -18.13 4.14 -9.51
CA ASP A 242 -16.93 3.35 -9.83
C ASP A 242 -16.62 2.29 -8.75
N ARG A 243 -17.27 2.36 -7.57
CA ARG A 243 -17.03 1.45 -6.44
C ARG A 243 -17.26 -0.03 -6.78
N PRO A 244 -18.33 -0.43 -7.53
CA PRO A 244 -18.55 -1.84 -7.87
C PRO A 244 -17.40 -2.44 -8.66
N ARG A 245 -16.89 -1.73 -9.68
CA ARG A 245 -15.79 -2.21 -10.52
C ARG A 245 -14.48 -2.37 -9.73
N ILE A 246 -14.21 -1.46 -8.80
CA ILE A 246 -13.04 -1.52 -7.92
C ILE A 246 -13.17 -2.71 -6.96
N MET A 247 -14.37 -2.92 -6.38
CA MET A 247 -14.63 -4.07 -5.51
C MET A 247 -14.49 -5.41 -6.25
N GLU A 248 -15.03 -5.52 -7.46
CA GLU A 248 -14.86 -6.70 -8.31
C GLU A 248 -13.38 -6.99 -8.59
N GLY A 249 -12.62 -5.95 -8.98
CA GLY A 249 -11.19 -6.07 -9.22
C GLY A 249 -10.43 -6.55 -7.99
N TYR A 250 -10.75 -5.98 -6.82
CA TYR A 250 -10.18 -6.38 -5.54
C TYR A 250 -10.46 -7.85 -5.23
N LEU A 251 -11.73 -8.28 -5.23
CA LEU A 251 -12.12 -9.65 -4.88
C LEU A 251 -11.50 -10.69 -5.84
N THR A 252 -11.45 -10.36 -7.13
CA THR A 252 -10.84 -11.23 -8.16
C THR A 252 -9.34 -11.39 -7.93
N MET A 253 -8.65 -10.30 -7.61
CA MET A 253 -7.24 -10.33 -7.24
C MET A 253 -7.01 -11.15 -5.96
N MET A 254 -7.80 -10.94 -4.91
CA MET A 254 -7.62 -11.62 -3.63
C MET A 254 -7.75 -13.15 -3.77
N LYS A 255 -8.73 -13.59 -4.55
CA LYS A 255 -8.89 -15.01 -4.90
C LYS A 255 -7.65 -15.58 -5.60
N SER A 256 -7.10 -14.83 -6.56
CA SER A 256 -5.92 -15.24 -7.32
C SER A 256 -4.66 -15.30 -6.45
N LEU A 257 -4.41 -14.26 -5.64
CA LEU A 257 -3.28 -14.22 -4.73
C LEU A 257 -3.31 -15.39 -3.76
N LYS A 258 -4.47 -15.72 -3.18
CA LYS A 258 -4.60 -16.86 -2.27
C LYS A 258 -4.22 -18.18 -2.96
N ALA A 259 -4.60 -18.37 -4.23
CA ALA A 259 -4.25 -19.56 -5.00
C ALA A 259 -2.74 -19.66 -5.32
N HIS A 260 -2.04 -18.52 -5.39
CA HIS A 260 -0.60 -18.46 -5.70
C HIS A 260 0.30 -18.37 -4.45
N GLN A 261 -0.25 -18.36 -3.23
CA GLN A 261 0.57 -18.33 -2.02
C GLN A 261 1.44 -19.59 -1.95
N ARG A 262 2.75 -19.43 -1.78
CA ARG A 262 3.69 -20.55 -1.74
C ARG A 262 3.58 -21.34 -0.43
N PRO A 263 4.09 -22.58 -0.37
CA PRO A 263 4.17 -23.34 0.88
C PRO A 263 4.89 -22.61 2.01
N SER A 264 5.85 -21.74 1.70
CA SER A 264 6.53 -20.86 2.68
C SER A 264 5.62 -19.80 3.30
N GLY A 265 4.48 -19.47 2.68
CA GLY A 265 3.62 -18.34 3.07
C GLY A 265 3.88 -17.06 2.29
N MET A 266 4.98 -17.01 1.54
CA MET A 266 5.39 -15.87 0.71
C MET A 266 4.79 -15.96 -0.70
N TRP A 267 4.87 -14.86 -1.44
CA TRP A 267 4.73 -14.84 -2.90
C TRP A 267 6.08 -14.60 -3.56
N ASN A 268 6.24 -15.12 -4.77
CA ASN A 268 7.47 -14.98 -5.54
C ASN A 268 7.50 -13.66 -6.31
N GLN A 269 8.69 -13.17 -6.65
CA GLN A 269 8.93 -11.95 -7.43
C GLN A 269 8.06 -11.86 -8.70
N LEU A 270 7.90 -12.97 -9.43
CA LEU A 270 6.77 -13.16 -10.35
C LEU A 270 5.81 -14.16 -9.72
N ILE A 271 4.54 -13.77 -9.59
CA ILE A 271 3.55 -14.45 -8.74
C ILE A 271 3.25 -15.87 -9.23
N ASP A 272 3.24 -16.07 -10.54
CA ASP A 272 2.89 -17.32 -11.22
C ASP A 272 4.09 -18.21 -11.57
N GLU A 273 5.31 -17.76 -11.30
CA GLU A 273 6.53 -18.50 -11.61
C GLU A 273 7.10 -19.16 -10.34
N ALA A 274 7.00 -20.48 -10.27
CA ALA A 274 7.31 -21.27 -9.08
C ALA A 274 8.80 -21.30 -8.71
N ASP A 275 9.68 -21.10 -9.69
CA ASP A 275 11.15 -21.08 -9.62
C ASP A 275 11.72 -19.71 -9.23
N PHE A 276 10.89 -18.66 -9.25
CA PHE A 276 11.29 -17.33 -8.78
C PHE A 276 11.44 -17.29 -7.26
N TRP A 277 12.27 -16.37 -6.79
CA TRP A 277 12.56 -16.20 -5.37
C TRP A 277 11.42 -15.48 -4.64
N PRO A 278 11.20 -15.75 -3.33
CA PRO A 278 10.18 -15.10 -2.52
C PRO A 278 10.50 -13.62 -2.31
N GLU A 279 9.57 -12.73 -2.60
CA GLU A 279 9.77 -11.28 -2.54
C GLU A 279 8.93 -10.65 -1.42
N THR A 280 9.58 -9.89 -0.53
CA THR A 280 8.97 -9.48 0.74
C THR A 280 8.03 -8.30 0.61
N SER A 281 8.31 -7.33 -0.27
CA SER A 281 7.45 -6.14 -0.39
C SER A 281 6.07 -6.46 -0.96
N GLY A 282 6.00 -7.20 -2.06
CA GLY A 282 4.76 -7.69 -2.66
C GLY A 282 4.00 -8.61 -1.71
N THR A 283 4.69 -9.55 -1.05
CA THR A 283 4.06 -10.41 -0.01
C THR A 283 3.40 -9.57 1.08
N ALA A 284 4.06 -8.54 1.59
CA ALA A 284 3.53 -7.67 2.63
C ALA A 284 2.35 -6.84 2.13
N MET A 285 2.39 -6.32 0.90
CA MET A 285 1.26 -5.62 0.28
C MET A 285 0.03 -6.52 0.10
N PHE A 286 0.22 -7.77 -0.32
CA PHE A 286 -0.87 -8.76 -0.42
C PHE A 286 -1.43 -9.12 0.95
N THR A 287 -0.56 -9.28 1.94
CA THR A 287 -0.95 -9.57 3.32
C THR A 287 -1.79 -8.43 3.89
N TYR A 288 -1.37 -7.18 3.69
CA TYR A 288 -2.14 -5.99 4.07
C TYR A 288 -3.54 -5.98 3.41
N ALA A 289 -3.61 -6.30 2.12
CA ALA A 289 -4.85 -6.36 1.37
C ALA A 289 -5.81 -7.42 1.96
N PHE A 290 -5.31 -8.61 2.33
CA PHE A 290 -6.11 -9.64 3.00
C PHE A 290 -6.60 -9.20 4.38
N ILE A 291 -5.70 -8.67 5.23
CA ILE A 291 -6.07 -8.21 6.59
C ILE A 291 -7.16 -7.15 6.50
N THR A 292 -6.98 -6.16 5.62
CA THR A 292 -7.93 -5.07 5.43
C THR A 292 -9.27 -5.59 4.91
N GLY A 293 -9.28 -6.50 3.93
CA GLY A 293 -10.51 -7.08 3.41
C GLY A 293 -11.32 -7.83 4.47
N ILE A 294 -10.63 -8.59 5.33
CA ILE A 294 -11.25 -9.30 6.44
C ILE A 294 -11.88 -8.30 7.42
N GLN A 295 -11.14 -7.26 7.81
CA GLN A 295 -11.63 -6.24 8.75
C GLN A 295 -12.81 -5.43 8.22
N GLN A 296 -12.83 -5.16 6.93
CA GLN A 296 -13.94 -4.45 6.28
C GLN A 296 -15.13 -5.37 5.97
N GLY A 297 -15.02 -6.69 6.25
CA GLY A 297 -16.05 -7.68 5.94
C GLY A 297 -16.21 -7.96 4.44
N TRP A 298 -15.22 -7.62 3.62
CA TRP A 298 -15.21 -7.89 2.18
C TRP A 298 -14.70 -9.30 1.86
N LEU A 299 -13.86 -9.86 2.73
CA LEU A 299 -13.32 -11.22 2.61
C LEU A 299 -13.82 -12.08 3.76
N ASP A 300 -14.11 -13.35 3.46
CA ASP A 300 -14.46 -14.33 4.49
C ASP A 300 -13.25 -14.62 5.39
N ALA A 301 -13.44 -14.43 6.70
CA ALA A 301 -12.36 -14.57 7.67
C ALA A 301 -11.83 -16.01 7.75
N ALA A 302 -12.71 -17.01 7.64
CA ALA A 302 -12.31 -18.41 7.71
C ALA A 302 -11.43 -18.81 6.52
N GLU A 303 -11.72 -18.24 5.36
CA GLU A 303 -11.01 -18.50 4.11
C GLU A 303 -9.65 -17.77 4.01
N TYR A 304 -9.59 -16.50 4.45
CA TYR A 304 -8.42 -15.63 4.21
C TYR A 304 -7.51 -15.42 5.42
N ALA A 305 -8.03 -15.52 6.67
CA ALA A 305 -7.18 -15.32 7.86
C ALA A 305 -6.02 -16.33 7.96
N PRO A 306 -6.17 -17.63 7.59
CA PRO A 306 -5.04 -18.56 7.57
C PRO A 306 -3.92 -18.11 6.62
N ALA A 307 -4.28 -17.63 5.42
CA ALA A 307 -3.31 -17.16 4.42
C ALA A 307 -2.57 -15.90 4.90
N ALA A 308 -3.31 -14.92 5.44
CA ALA A 308 -2.72 -13.70 6.00
C ALA A 308 -1.82 -13.99 7.20
N ARG A 309 -2.25 -14.85 8.14
CA ARG A 309 -1.43 -15.24 9.30
C ARG A 309 -0.15 -15.95 8.88
N LYS A 310 -0.25 -16.86 7.90
CA LYS A 310 0.90 -17.59 7.37
C LYS A 310 1.92 -16.65 6.74
N ALA A 311 1.45 -15.69 5.94
CA ALA A 311 2.31 -14.69 5.33
C ALA A 311 2.97 -13.80 6.39
N TRP A 312 2.22 -13.25 7.35
CA TRP A 312 2.78 -12.45 8.44
C TRP A 312 3.86 -13.21 9.22
N THR A 313 3.59 -14.47 9.57
CA THR A 313 4.55 -15.30 10.32
C THR A 313 5.83 -15.54 9.51
N ALA A 314 5.71 -15.81 8.21
CA ALA A 314 6.87 -15.98 7.32
C ALA A 314 7.65 -14.67 7.15
N MET A 315 6.96 -13.55 6.93
CA MET A 315 7.56 -12.24 6.74
C MET A 315 8.43 -11.79 7.92
N VAL A 316 8.05 -12.13 9.16
CA VAL A 316 8.82 -11.76 10.36
C VAL A 316 10.24 -12.36 10.35
N SER A 317 10.46 -13.53 9.73
CA SER A 317 11.81 -14.10 9.62
C SER A 317 12.69 -13.40 8.58
N TYR A 318 12.12 -12.51 7.77
CA TYR A 318 12.85 -11.67 6.81
C TYR A 318 13.22 -10.29 7.40
N ILE A 319 13.16 -10.13 8.72
CA ILE A 319 13.66 -8.93 9.40
C ILE A 319 14.99 -9.30 10.06
N ASP A 320 16.09 -8.68 9.62
CA ASP A 320 17.41 -8.94 10.19
C ASP A 320 17.58 -8.36 11.61
N GLU A 321 18.72 -8.62 12.25
CA GLU A 321 19.00 -8.12 13.60
C GLU A 321 19.09 -6.59 13.71
N ARG A 322 19.24 -5.88 12.58
CA ARG A 322 19.30 -4.42 12.48
C ARG A 322 17.94 -3.80 12.16
N ASN A 323 16.89 -4.62 12.04
CA ASN A 323 15.54 -4.25 11.64
C ASN A 323 15.40 -3.88 10.15
N ASN A 324 16.32 -4.35 9.31
CA ASN A 324 16.16 -4.29 7.87
C ASN A 324 15.27 -5.45 7.39
N VAL A 325 14.25 -5.15 6.59
CA VAL A 325 13.55 -6.14 5.79
C VAL A 325 14.49 -6.61 4.67
N THR A 326 14.65 -7.92 4.53
CA THR A 326 15.51 -8.59 3.53
C THR A 326 14.69 -9.09 2.34
N GLU A 327 15.35 -9.58 1.29
CA GLU A 327 14.71 -10.03 0.03
C GLU A 327 13.74 -9.01 -0.58
N VAL A 328 14.02 -7.71 -0.42
CA VAL A 328 13.25 -6.64 -1.05
C VAL A 328 13.81 -6.41 -2.45
N CYS A 329 12.96 -6.54 -3.47
CA CYS A 329 13.38 -6.18 -4.83
C CYS A 329 13.73 -4.68 -4.88
N VAL A 330 14.85 -4.27 -5.48
CA VAL A 330 15.16 -2.84 -5.66
C VAL A 330 14.17 -2.16 -6.61
N GLY A 331 14.16 -0.82 -6.67
CA GLY A 331 13.41 -0.05 -7.67
C GLY A 331 13.54 -0.67 -9.08
N THR A 332 12.39 -0.95 -9.70
CA THR A 332 12.31 -1.78 -10.91
C THR A 332 11.36 -1.10 -11.90
N GLY A 333 11.85 -0.84 -13.11
CA GLY A 333 11.05 -0.27 -14.18
C GLY A 333 10.43 -1.36 -15.05
N LYS A 334 9.66 -0.98 -16.06
CA LYS A 334 9.09 -1.95 -17.00
C LYS A 334 10.13 -2.38 -18.05
N LYS A 335 10.24 -3.69 -18.26
CA LYS A 335 10.96 -4.29 -19.39
C LYS A 335 10.24 -5.58 -19.80
N ASN A 336 9.98 -5.76 -21.10
CA ASN A 336 9.41 -7.02 -21.59
C ASN A 336 10.48 -8.11 -21.70
N ASP A 337 10.98 -8.56 -20.55
CA ASP A 337 12.01 -9.59 -20.43
C ASP A 337 11.83 -10.32 -19.09
N LYS A 338 11.60 -11.63 -19.12
CA LYS A 338 11.37 -12.42 -17.90
C LYS A 338 12.62 -12.47 -17.02
N GLN A 339 13.79 -12.61 -17.64
CA GLN A 339 15.07 -12.70 -16.94
C GLN A 339 15.38 -11.40 -16.20
N TYR A 340 14.96 -10.27 -16.75
CA TYR A 340 15.06 -8.98 -16.08
C TYR A 340 14.38 -8.96 -14.70
N TYR A 341 13.20 -9.58 -14.55
CA TYR A 341 12.53 -9.67 -13.24
C TYR A 341 13.19 -10.67 -12.31
N HIS A 342 13.67 -11.79 -12.87
CA HIS A 342 14.37 -12.84 -12.12
C HIS A 342 15.64 -12.27 -11.46
N ASP A 343 16.42 -11.51 -12.23
CA ASP A 343 17.74 -11.03 -11.84
C ASP A 343 17.72 -9.71 -11.08
N ARG A 344 16.53 -9.20 -10.69
CA ARG A 344 16.46 -7.95 -9.91
C ARG A 344 17.24 -8.13 -8.60
N PRO A 345 18.15 -7.19 -8.29
CA PRO A 345 18.85 -7.20 -7.01
C PRO A 345 17.89 -7.18 -5.82
N ARG A 346 18.31 -7.84 -4.75
CA ARG A 346 17.64 -7.91 -3.47
C ARG A 346 18.43 -7.09 -2.47
N ASN A 347 17.82 -6.08 -1.88
CA ASN A 347 18.51 -5.14 -1.00
C ASN A 347 17.87 -5.13 0.38
N ALA A 348 18.64 -5.44 1.41
CA ALA A 348 18.18 -5.35 2.78
C ALA A 348 18.04 -3.88 3.20
N GLY A 349 16.91 -3.52 3.79
CA GLY A 349 16.67 -2.15 4.29
C GLY A 349 16.16 -1.20 3.22
N ASP A 350 15.85 -1.71 2.03
CA ASP A 350 15.17 -0.96 0.98
C ASP A 350 13.73 -0.63 1.42
N LEU A 351 13.37 0.66 1.42
CA LEU A 351 12.12 1.13 2.02
C LEU A 351 10.86 0.68 1.28
N HIS A 352 10.96 0.14 0.06
CA HIS A 352 9.83 -0.48 -0.62
C HIS A 352 9.30 -1.69 0.18
N GLY A 353 10.16 -2.34 0.99
CA GLY A 353 9.80 -3.46 1.87
C GLY A 353 9.38 -3.04 3.27
N GLN A 354 9.92 -1.94 3.82
CA GLN A 354 9.57 -1.48 5.17
C GLN A 354 8.13 -0.95 5.26
N ALA A 355 7.68 -0.15 4.30
CA ALA A 355 6.35 0.46 4.36
C ALA A 355 5.21 -0.58 4.47
N PRO A 356 5.18 -1.64 3.65
CA PRO A 356 4.12 -2.63 3.71
C PRO A 356 4.08 -3.45 5.00
N TYR A 357 5.22 -3.66 5.66
CA TYR A 357 5.26 -4.30 6.97
C TYR A 357 4.59 -3.42 8.04
N LEU A 358 4.83 -2.10 7.99
CA LEU A 358 4.17 -1.14 8.89
C LEU A 358 2.66 -1.05 8.62
N TRP A 359 2.24 -1.13 7.36
CA TRP A 359 0.82 -1.21 7.01
C TRP A 359 0.18 -2.49 7.54
N CYS A 360 0.82 -3.64 7.38
CA CYS A 360 0.37 -4.91 7.97
C CYS A 360 0.27 -4.83 9.49
N ALA A 361 1.31 -4.32 10.17
CA ALA A 361 1.30 -4.17 11.62
C ALA A 361 0.13 -3.29 12.07
N THR A 362 -0.04 -2.12 11.44
CA THR A 362 -1.12 -1.19 11.75
C THR A 362 -2.50 -1.81 11.50
N ALA A 363 -2.66 -2.52 10.38
CA ALA A 363 -3.89 -3.21 10.05
C ALA A 363 -4.20 -4.29 11.09
N LEU A 364 -3.25 -5.14 11.48
CA LEU A 364 -3.46 -6.19 12.50
C LEU A 364 -3.81 -5.63 13.89
N LEU A 365 -3.46 -4.38 14.19
CA LEU A 365 -3.89 -3.67 15.40
C LEU A 365 -5.32 -3.11 15.30
N GLY A 366 -5.92 -3.16 14.11
CA GLY A 366 -7.35 -2.90 13.86
C GLY A 366 -8.23 -3.95 14.52
N LYS A 367 -9.32 -3.50 15.14
CA LYS A 367 -10.37 -4.39 15.66
C LYS A 367 -11.42 -4.63 14.59
#